data_AF-A0A650CS80-F1
#
_entry.id   AF-A0A650CS80-F1
#
_cell.length_a   1.000
_cell.length_b   1.000
_cell.length_c   1.000
_cell.angle_alpha   90.00
_cell.angle_beta   90.00
_cell.angle_gamma   90.00
#
_symmetry.space_group_name_H-M   'P 1'
#
loop_
_entity.id
_entity.type
_entity.pdbx_description
1 polymer ?
#
loop_
_entity_poly.entity_id
_entity_poly.type
_entity_poly.pdbx_seq_one_letter_code
_entity_poly.pdbx_strand_id
1 'polypeptide(L)' 'MSDCYIKDGDKTCVVICGKLICDKDTVNDYGRLCEECKRGDRKACIEMLERYGCWSASGWWL' A
#
# COMPACT_ATOMS: atom_id res chain seq x y z
N MET A 1 -7.56 8.17 9.10
CA MET A 1 -7.01 6.80 9.04
C MET A 1 -6.80 6.54 7.56
N SER A 2 -5.56 6.52 7.11
CA SER A 2 -5.25 6.43 5.69
C SER A 2 -5.58 5.02 5.19
N ASP A 3 -6.28 4.86 4.06
CA ASP A 3 -6.64 3.50 3.58
C ASP A 3 -5.43 2.67 3.09
N CYS A 4 -4.20 3.13 3.34
CA CYS A 4 -2.96 2.42 3.07
C CYS A 4 -2.57 1.45 4.19
N TYR A 5 -3.00 1.73 5.44
CA TYR A 5 -2.62 0.94 6.61
C TYR A 5 -3.85 0.34 7.30
N ILE A 6 -3.64 -0.83 7.88
CA ILE A 6 -4.66 -1.61 8.58
C ILE A 6 -4.09 -1.99 9.93
N LYS A 7 -4.93 -1.95 10.97
CA LYS A 7 -4.55 -2.48 12.28
C LYS A 7 -5.07 -3.89 12.44
N ASP A 8 -4.16 -4.81 12.76
CA ASP A 8 -4.48 -6.18 13.17
C ASP A 8 -3.93 -6.39 14.58
N GLY A 9 -4.81 -6.20 15.58
CA GLY A 9 -4.41 -6.09 16.98
C GLY A 9 -3.44 -4.93 17.23
N ASP A 10 -2.27 -5.23 17.79
CA ASP A 10 -1.19 -4.25 18.05
C ASP A 10 -0.29 -4.02 16.82
N LYS A 11 -0.50 -4.73 15.72
CA LYS A 11 0.33 -4.64 14.52
C LYS A 11 -0.28 -3.70 13.48
N THR A 12 0.59 -2.95 12.82
CA THR A 12 0.23 -2.19 11.62
C THR A 12 0.63 -3.00 10.41
N CYS A 13 -0.32 -3.20 9.52
CA CYS A 13 -0.21 -4.04 8.34
C CYS A 13 -0.69 -3.26 7.11
N VAL A 14 -0.39 -3.79 5.93
CA VAL A 14 -0.88 -3.29 4.65
C VAL A 14 -1.58 -4.44 3.92
N VAL A 15 -2.54 -4.13 3.05
CA VAL A 15 -3.07 -5.11 2.11
C VAL A 15 -2.42 -4.88 0.76
N ILE A 16 -1.69 -5.90 0.29
CA ILE A 16 -1.09 -5.90 -1.04
C ILE A 16 -1.75 -7.04 -1.82
N CYS A 17 -2.42 -6.72 -2.93
CA CYS A 17 -3.10 -7.71 -3.78
C CYS A 17 -4.10 -8.62 -3.00
N GLY A 18 -4.80 -8.09 -1.99
CA GLY A 18 -5.73 -8.87 -1.16
C GLY A 18 -5.07 -9.73 -0.07
N LYS A 19 -3.74 -9.68 0.08
CA LYS A 19 -3.01 -10.34 1.16
C LYS A 19 -2.67 -9.33 2.26
N LEU A 20 -2.96 -9.70 3.50
CA LEU A 20 -2.53 -8.94 4.68
C LEU A 20 -1.04 -9.19 4.93
N ILE A 21 -0.24 -8.13 4.94
CA ILE A 21 1.19 -8.18 5.21
C ILE A 21 1.51 -7.25 6.38
N CYS A 22 2.07 -7.83 7.44
CA CYS A 22 2.43 -7.12 8.66
C CYS A 22 3.96 -7.05 8.87
N ASP A 23 4.72 -7.46 7.85
CA ASP A 23 6.17 -7.33 7.84
C ASP A 23 6.56 -5.84 7.85
N LYS A 24 7.45 -5.46 8.78
CA LYS A 24 7.72 -4.05 9.06
C LYS A 24 8.35 -3.33 7.88
N ASP A 25 9.26 -3.99 7.16
CA ASP A 25 9.94 -3.40 6.01
C ASP A 25 8.97 -3.20 4.86
N THR A 26 8.14 -4.21 4.57
CA THR A 26 7.10 -4.15 3.55
C THR A 26 6.04 -3.09 3.88
N VAL A 27 5.59 -3.03 5.14
CA VAL A 27 4.60 -2.05 5.62
C VAL A 27 5.12 -0.62 5.48
N ASN A 28 6.38 -0.38 5.81
CA ASN A 28 6.97 0.96 5.68
C ASN A 28 7.14 1.36 4.21
N ASP A 29 7.66 0.45 3.36
CA ASP A 29 7.89 0.76 1.95
C ASP A 29 6.57 0.92 1.18
N TYR A 30 5.69 -0.08 1.22
CA TYR A 30 4.38 -0.03 0.55
C TYR A 30 3.51 1.08 1.10
N GLY A 31 3.47 1.23 2.43
CA GLY A 31 2.67 2.25 3.08
C GLY A 31 3.09 3.66 2.69
N ARG A 32 4.41 3.94 2.64
CA ARG A 32 4.93 5.23 2.19
C ARG A 32 4.55 5.51 0.74
N LEU A 33 4.75 4.55 -0.15
CA LEU A 33 4.41 4.68 -1.58
C LEU A 33 2.91 4.89 -1.77
N CYS A 34 2.07 4.21 -1.00
CA CYS A 34 0.62 4.37 -1.04
C CYS A 34 0.19 5.78 -0.59
N GLU A 35 0.77 6.31 0.49
CA GLU A 35 0.50 7.68 0.95
C GLU A 35 0.92 8.72 -0.08
N GLU A 36 2.13 8.60 -0.65
CA GLU A 36 2.64 9.49 -1.69
C GLU A 36 1.75 9.44 -2.95
N CYS A 37 1.38 8.23 -3.37
CA CYS A 37 0.45 8.03 -4.47
C CYS A 37 -0.90 8.70 -4.22
N LYS A 38 -1.47 8.55 -3.03
CA LYS A 38 -2.74 9.20 -2.65
C LYS A 38 -2.66 10.72 -2.58
N ARG A 39 -1.49 11.27 -2.30
CA ARG A 39 -1.24 12.72 -2.33
C ARG A 39 -1.11 13.26 -3.76
N GLY A 40 -1.17 12.39 -4.76
CA GLY A 40 -1.08 12.76 -6.18
C GLY A 40 0.29 12.56 -6.81
N ASP A 41 1.25 11.94 -6.09
CA ASP A 41 2.53 11.58 -6.69
C ASP A 41 2.38 10.38 -7.62
N ARG A 42 2.28 10.68 -8.92
CA ARG A 42 2.14 9.67 -9.98
C ARG A 42 3.35 8.72 -10.04
N LYS A 43 4.55 9.17 -9.68
CA LYS A 43 5.74 8.30 -9.69
C LYS A 43 5.64 7.27 -8.58
N ALA A 44 5.23 7.68 -7.38
CA ALA A 44 5.00 6.75 -6.28
C ALA A 44 3.94 5.70 -6.65
N CYS A 45 2.86 6.10 -7.33
CA CYS A 45 1.86 5.15 -7.84
C CYS A 45 2.46 4.14 -8.81
N ILE A 46 3.30 4.57 -9.76
CA ILE A 46 3.93 3.69 -10.75
C ILE A 46 4.94 2.77 -10.05
N GLU A 47 5.79 3.29 -9.19
CA GLU A 47 6.78 2.50 -8.44
C GLU A 47 6.10 1.45 -7.56
N MET A 48 4.99 1.80 -6.91
CA MET A 48 4.20 0.84 -6.14
C MET A 48 3.66 -0.29 -7.03
N LEU A 49 3.19 0.03 -8.24
CA LEU A 49 2.73 -0.97 -9.20
C LEU A 49 3.88 -1.85 -9.72
N GLU A 50 5.03 -1.27 -10.04
CA GLU A 50 6.18 -2.01 -10.56
C GLU A 50 6.75 -2.98 -9.52
N ARG A 51 6.83 -2.56 -8.25
CA ARG A 51 7.38 -3.39 -7.16
C ARG A 51 6.42 -4.49 -6.71
N TYR A 52 5.14 -4.16 -6.58
CA TYR A 52 4.17 -5.02 -5.91
C TYR A 52 3.12 -5.62 -6.85
N GLY A 53 3.12 -5.21 -8.13
CA GLY A 53 2.31 -5.80 -9.20
C GLY A 53 0.83 -5.43 -9.20
N CYS A 54 0.32 -4.77 -8.14
CA CYS A 54 -1.09 -4.49 -8.00
C CYS A 54 -1.35 -3.04 -7.62
N TRP A 55 -2.14 -2.34 -8.45
CA TRP A 55 -2.75 -1.08 -8.06
C TRP A 55 -3.92 -1.36 -7.14
N SER A 56 -3.62 -1.47 -5.84
CA SER A 56 -4.57 -1.46 -4.71
C SER A 56 -5.44 -2.74 -4.60
N ALA A 57 -5.81 -3.32 -3.46
CA ALA A 57 -6.22 -2.80 -2.15
C ALA A 57 -7.46 -1.89 -2.15
N SER A 58 -7.76 -1.17 -3.25
CA SER A 58 -8.91 -0.28 -3.39
C SER A 58 -9.64 -0.41 -4.73
N GLY A 59 -9.33 -1.42 -5.55
CA GLY A 59 -10.20 -1.87 -6.65
C GLY A 59 -10.52 -0.81 -7.72
N TRP A 60 -9.56 0.05 -8.09
CA TRP A 60 -9.72 0.91 -9.26
C TRP A 60 -9.10 0.24 -10.49
N TRP A 61 -10.00 -0.28 -11.33
CA TRP A 61 -9.73 -0.88 -12.62
C TRP A 61 -9.50 0.21 -13.67
N LEU A 62 -8.46 0.04 -14.49
CA LEU A 62 -8.47 0.41 -15.90
C LEU A 62 -8.53 -0.88 -16.71
#